data_AF-A0A412Z8S3-F1
#
_entry.id   AF-A0A412Z8S3-F1
#
_cell.length_a   1.000
_cell.length_b   1.000
_cell.length_c   1.000
_cell.angle_alpha   90.00
_cell.angle_beta   90.00
_cell.angle_gamma   90.00
#
_symmetry.space_group_name_H-M   'P 1'
#
loop_
_entity.id
_entity.type
_entity.pdbx_description
1 polymer ?
#
loop_
_entity_poly.entity_id
_entity_poly.type
_entity_poly.pdbx_seq_one_letter_code
_entity_poly.pdbx_strand_id
1 'polypeptide(L)' 'MTAKKTHEELVELLQAGKIGFLRFVMDGDSAEDYLEWCQTHGTDPSDESAEFYVEQTDIDQMDRQVMDDESYGVWN' A
#
# COMPACT_ATOMS: atom_id res chain seq x y z
N MET A 1 -11.40 13.66 -15.15
CA MET A 1 -10.74 12.35 -14.97
C MET A 1 -9.42 12.65 -14.29
N THR A 2 -9.37 12.50 -12.97
CA THR A 2 -8.14 12.68 -12.19
C THR A 2 -7.27 11.48 -12.57
N ALA A 3 -6.13 11.72 -13.23
CA ALA A 3 -5.20 10.65 -13.55
C ALA A 3 -4.67 10.10 -12.23
N LYS A 4 -5.17 8.93 -11.80
CA LYS A 4 -4.59 8.18 -10.68
C LYS A 4 -3.12 7.90 -11.04
N LYS A 5 -2.21 8.33 -10.18
CA LYS A 5 -0.77 8.07 -10.39
C LYS A 5 -0.51 6.59 -10.20
N THR A 6 0.51 6.05 -10.87
CA THR A 6 0.89 4.65 -10.66
C THR A 6 1.43 4.47 -9.24
N HIS A 7 1.24 3.27 -8.69
CA HIS A 7 1.73 2.92 -7.36
C HIS A 7 3.24 3.20 -7.24
N GLU A 8 4.01 2.87 -8.28
CA GLU A 8 5.46 3.12 -8.36
C GLU A 8 5.81 4.62 -8.21
N GLU A 9 5.14 5.52 -8.93
CA GLU A 9 5.38 6.97 -8.80
C GLU A 9 5.03 7.49 -7.39
N LEU A 10 3.96 6.94 -6.79
CA LEU A 10 3.57 7.32 -5.43
C LEU A 10 4.59 6.81 -4.41
N VAL A 11 5.16 5.62 -4.60
CA VAL A 11 6.21 5.06 -3.73
C VAL A 11 7.48 5.93 -3.80
N GLU A 12 7.91 6.32 -5.00
CA GLU A 12 9.06 7.21 -5.16
C GLU A 12 8.85 8.56 -4.45
N LEU A 13 7.64 9.12 -4.55
CA LEU A 13 7.31 10.38 -3.88
C LEU A 13 7.26 10.24 -2.36
N LEU A 14 6.77 9.10 -1.85
CA LEU A 14 6.72 8.79 -0.43
C LEU A 14 8.13 8.61 0.14
N GLN A 15 8.98 7.84 -0.54
CA GLN A 15 10.39 7.65 -0.17
C GLN A 15 11.20 8.95 -0.27
N ALA A 16 10.87 9.81 -1.23
CA ALA A 16 11.45 11.15 -1.34
C ALA A 16 10.94 12.13 -0.26
N GLY A 17 9.96 11.73 0.57
CA GLY A 17 9.33 12.58 1.58
C GLY A 17 8.52 13.73 0.99
N LYS A 18 8.11 13.64 -0.29
CA LYS A 18 7.34 14.67 -0.98
C LYS A 18 5.84 14.54 -0.76
N ILE A 19 5.37 13.33 -0.42
CA ILE A 19 3.99 13.04 -0.04
C ILE A 19 3.99 12.21 1.25
N GLY A 20 2.94 12.34 2.06
CA GLY A 20 2.68 11.47 3.21
C GLY A 20 1.85 10.25 2.82
N PHE A 21 1.70 9.29 3.73
CA PHE A 21 0.96 8.05 3.51
C PHE A 21 -0.51 8.30 3.19
N LEU A 22 -1.14 9.31 3.79
CA LEU A 22 -2.53 9.65 3.48
C LEU A 22 -2.69 10.02 2.00
N ARG A 23 -1.76 10.80 1.48
CA ARG A 23 -1.78 11.22 0.08
C ARG A 23 -1.43 10.06 -0.85
N PHE A 24 -0.51 9.19 -0.45
CA PHE A 24 -0.16 7.97 -1.16
C PHE A 24 -1.40 7.09 -1.41
N VAL A 25 -2.19 6.84 -0.36
CA VAL A 25 -3.39 6.01 -0.44
C VAL A 25 -4.52 6.72 -1.20
N MET A 26 -4.73 8.02 -0.95
CA MET A 26 -5.79 8.82 -1.57
C MET A 26 -5.58 9.11 -3.07
N ASP A 27 -4.32 9.28 -3.53
CA ASP A 27 -4.00 9.46 -4.96
C ASP A 27 -3.88 8.12 -5.71
N GLY A 28 -3.85 7.00 -4.96
CA GLY A 28 -3.79 5.64 -5.50
C GLY A 28 -5.16 5.05 -5.82
N ASP A 29 -5.17 3.75 -6.13
CA ASP A 29 -6.42 3.01 -6.35
C ASP A 29 -7.08 2.54 -5.05
N SER A 30 -6.30 2.44 -3.97
CA SER A 30 -6.74 1.99 -2.64
C SER A 30 -7.48 3.04 -1.81
N ALA A 31 -7.78 4.21 -2.37
CA ALA A 31 -8.44 5.30 -1.64
C ALA A 31 -9.82 4.89 -1.08
N GLU A 32 -10.60 4.16 -1.89
CA GLU A 32 -11.94 3.70 -1.49
C GLU A 32 -11.86 2.60 -0.42
N ASP A 33 -10.92 1.68 -0.58
CA ASP A 33 -10.66 0.55 0.33
C ASP A 33 -10.16 1.03 1.70
N TYR A 34 -9.27 2.03 1.71
CA TYR A 34 -8.80 2.69 2.92
C TYR A 34 -9.90 3.46 3.65
N LEU A 35 -10.80 4.14 2.93
CA LEU A 35 -11.94 4.80 3.56
C LEU A 35 -12.88 3.81 4.25
N GLU A 36 -13.08 2.64 3.65
CA GLU A 36 -13.85 1.55 4.27
C GLU A 36 -13.13 0.97 5.49
N TRP A 37 -11.82 0.80 5.41
CA TRP A 37 -10.98 0.38 6.54
C TRP A 37 -11.08 1.37 7.70
N CYS A 38 -10.93 2.67 7.44
CA CYS A 38 -11.10 3.74 8.42
C CYS A 38 -12.47 3.67 9.11
N GLN A 39 -13.55 3.49 8.33
CA GLN A 39 -14.91 3.39 8.86
C GLN A 39 -15.10 2.13 9.73
N THR A 40 -14.55 1.00 9.31
CA THR A 40 -14.64 -0.29 10.02
C THR A 40 -13.84 -0.27 11.32
N HIS A 41 -12.65 0.34 11.30
CA HIS A 41 -11.78 0.46 12.47
C HIS A 41 -12.15 1.64 13.38
N GLY A 42 -13.08 2.51 12.97
CA GLY A 42 -13.47 3.69 13.71
C GLY A 42 -12.34 4.70 13.86
N THR A 43 -11.46 4.79 12.87
CA THR A 43 -10.33 5.72 12.84
C THR A 43 -10.49 6.74 11.73
N ASP A 44 -10.10 7.98 11.98
CA ASP A 44 -10.16 9.02 10.97
C ASP A 44 -9.06 8.84 9.92
N PRO A 45 -9.32 9.23 8.65
CA PRO A 45 -8.30 9.19 7.61
C PRO A 45 -7.20 10.22 7.90
N SER A 46 -6.02 9.72 8.25
CA SER A 46 -4.84 10.49 8.67
C SER A 46 -3.56 9.81 8.16
N ASP A 47 -2.42 10.50 8.23
CA ASP A 47 -1.15 9.90 7.80
C ASP A 47 -0.79 8.67 8.66
N GLU A 48 -1.08 8.69 9.97
CA GLU A 48 -0.85 7.56 10.88
C GLU A 48 -1.74 6.35 10.55
N SER A 49 -3.02 6.57 10.24
CA SER A 49 -3.92 5.46 9.87
C SER A 49 -3.62 4.94 8.46
N ALA A 50 -3.18 5.80 7.55
CA ALA A 50 -2.74 5.42 6.22
C ALA A 50 -1.42 4.64 6.23
N GLU A 51 -0.46 5.03 7.08
CA GLU A 51 0.76 4.27 7.34
C GLU A 51 0.40 2.86 7.81
N PHE A 52 -0.48 2.75 8.80
CA PHE A 52 -0.93 1.45 9.32
C PHE A 52 -1.62 0.58 8.26
N TYR A 53 -2.45 1.18 7.40
CA TYR A 53 -3.12 0.49 6.29
C TYR A 53 -2.11 0.01 5.25
N VAL A 54 -1.16 0.87 4.85
CA VAL A 54 -0.09 0.54 3.89
C VAL A 54 0.81 -0.55 4.45
N GLU A 55 1.24 -0.47 5.71
CA GLU A 55 2.01 -1.53 6.35
C GLU A 55 1.25 -2.87 6.36
N GLN A 56 -0.05 -2.84 6.61
CA GLN A 56 -0.89 -4.04 6.61
C GLN A 56 -1.08 -4.63 5.19
N THR A 57 -1.16 -3.79 4.15
CA THR A 57 -1.27 -4.24 2.74
C THR A 57 0.06 -4.60 2.09
N ASP A 58 1.16 -3.97 2.50
CA ASP A 58 2.53 -4.28 2.05
C ASP A 58 2.94 -5.68 2.51
N ILE A 59 2.52 -6.09 3.73
CA ILE A 59 2.66 -7.47 4.24
C ILE A 59 1.96 -8.49 3.33
N ASP A 60 0.77 -8.17 2.80
CA ASP A 60 0.00 -9.07 1.91
C ASP A 60 0.61 -9.17 0.49
N GLN A 61 1.28 -8.10 0.03
CA GLN A 61 2.03 -8.08 -1.23
C GLN A 61 3.37 -8.82 -1.12
N MET A 62 4.05 -8.76 0.04
CA MET A 62 5.28 -9.52 0.30
C MET A 62 5.03 -11.02 0.45
N ASP A 63 3.89 -11.45 1.02
CA ASP A 63 3.51 -12.88 1.06
C ASP A 63 3.28 -13.45 -0.35
N ARG A 64 2.78 -12.61 -1.27
CA ARG A 64 2.55 -12.98 -2.68
C ARG A 64 3.82 -13.08 -3.52
N GLN A 65 4.94 -12.48 -3.09
CA GLN A 65 6.25 -12.67 -3.74
C GLN A 65 7.13 -13.75 -3.08
N VAL A 66 6.74 -14.27 -1.90
CA VAL A 66 7.41 -15.46 -1.29
C VAL A 66 6.89 -16.79 -1.87
N MET A 67 5.76 -16.77 -2.59
CA MET A 67 5.15 -17.97 -3.20
C MET A 67 5.32 -18.07 -4.73
N ASP A 68 6.39 -17.53 -5.31
CA ASP A 68 6.85 -17.91 -6.67
C ASP A 68 8.28 -18.50 -6.68
N ASP A 69 8.81 -18.92 -5.52
CA ASP A 69 9.98 -19.80 -5.46
C ASP A 69 9.55 -21.29 -5.39
N GLU A 70 8.64 -21.71 -6.28
CA GLU A 70 8.52 -23.13 -6.66
C GLU A 70 9.61 -23.56 -7.65
N SER A 71 10.63 -22.72 -7.88
CA SER A 71 11.95 -23.16 -8.30
C SER A 71 12.78 -23.65 -7.10
N TYR A 72 12.20 -24.55 -6.29
CA TYR A 72 12.94 -25.38 -5.34
C TYR A 72 13.81 -26.34 -6.15
N GLY A 73 14.91 -25.79 -6.67
CA GLY A 73 15.97 -26.51 -7.32
C GLY A 73 16.37 -27.66 -6.41
N VAL A 74 16.31 -28.85 -6.98
CA VAL A 74 16.80 -30.09 -6.38
C VAL A 74 18.15 -29.81 -5.71
N TRP A 75 18.19 -29.93 -4.38
CA TRP A 75 19.43 -30.18 -3.66
C TRP A 75 19.38 -31.61 -3.15
N ASN A 76 19.34 -32.55 -4.10
CA ASN A 76 20.05 -33.84 -4.09
C ASN A 76 19.75 -34.65 -5.35
#